data_AF-A0A1Y5DJU3-F1
#
_entry.id   AF-A0A1Y5DJU3-F1
#
_cell.length_a   1.000
_cell.length_b   1.000
_cell.length_c   1.000
_cell.angle_alpha   90.00
_cell.angle_beta   90.00
_cell.angle_gamma   90.00
#
_symmetry.space_group_name_H-M   'P 1'
#
loop_
_entity.id
_entity.type
_entity.pdbx_description
1 polymer ?
#
loop_
_entity_poly.entity_id
_entity_poly.type
_entity_poly.pdbx_seq_one_letter_code
_entity_poly.pdbx_strand_id
1 'polypeptide(L)'
;MKQINSLLRFLLFLALSINIGFAETFIPISKGVKSVKITLNEETFTIIRNQSKDAKISALYETTFRGIPQPMVLASGVETVGELEFIEYMKKAQNDETIIIVDSRTPGWYERLRIPGAINIPFTDFNNKEDAIEAMEDNLNVEIKDNNSL
;
A
#
# COMPACT_ATOMS: atom_id res chain seq x y z
N MET A 1 -52.61 40.63 10.14
CA MET A 1 -51.22 40.86 9.68
C MET A 1 -50.15 40.51 10.71
N LYS A 2 -50.33 40.72 12.03
CA LYS A 2 -49.31 40.40 13.05
C LYS A 2 -48.98 38.90 13.20
N GLN A 3 -49.97 38.00 13.09
CA GLN A 3 -49.72 36.54 13.19
C GLN A 3 -48.98 35.94 11.98
N ILE A 4 -49.19 36.48 10.78
CA ILE A 4 -48.51 36.02 9.55
C ILE A 4 -47.02 36.34 9.61
N ASN A 5 -46.65 37.52 10.13
CA ASN A 5 -45.23 37.87 10.36
C ASN A 5 -44.58 37.03 11.47
N SER A 6 -45.36 36.47 12.40
CA SER A 6 -44.87 35.58 13.45
C SER A 6 -44.58 34.17 12.92
N LEU A 7 -45.45 33.62 12.06
CA LEU A 7 -45.20 32.35 11.37
C LEU A 7 -44.05 32.45 10.37
N LEU A 8 -43.94 33.57 9.64
CA LEU A 8 -42.86 33.79 8.68
C LEU A 8 -41.48 33.88 9.36
N ARG A 9 -41.42 34.44 10.58
CA ARG A 9 -40.20 34.44 11.41
C ARG A 9 -39.87 33.06 11.98
N PHE A 10 -40.87 32.23 12.29
CA PHE A 10 -40.66 30.86 12.75
C PHE A 10 -40.16 29.95 11.63
N LEU A 11 -40.65 30.12 10.39
CA LEU A 11 -40.13 29.43 9.20
C LEU A 11 -38.70 29.88 8.83
N LEU A 12 -38.37 31.16 9.02
CA LEU A 12 -37.02 31.67 8.76
C LEU A 12 -36.00 31.18 9.80
N PHE A 13 -36.44 30.88 11.02
CA PHE A 13 -35.60 30.25 12.06
C PHE A 13 -35.38 28.75 11.83
N LEU A 14 -36.32 28.05 11.19
CA LEU A 14 -36.19 26.62 10.88
C LEU A 14 -35.27 26.37 9.66
N ALA A 15 -35.10 27.36 8.79
CA ALA A 15 -34.20 27.29 7.63
C ALA A 15 -32.71 27.39 7.99
N LEU A 16 -32.37 27.63 9.27
CA LEU A 16 -31.01 27.47 9.78
C LEU A 16 -30.77 25.99 10.16
N SER A 17 -30.98 25.10 9.19
CA SER A 17 -30.63 23.70 9.29
C SER A 17 -29.13 23.63 9.57
N ILE A 18 -28.81 23.16 10.77
CA ILE A 18 -27.44 22.97 11.25
C ILE A 18 -26.77 22.01 10.26
N ASN A 19 -25.84 22.52 9.45
CA ASN A 19 -24.87 21.66 8.77
C ASN A 19 -23.96 21.12 9.86
N ILE A 20 -24.37 20.04 10.52
CA ILE A 20 -23.49 19.24 11.35
C ILE A 20 -22.55 18.54 10.37
N GLY A 21 -21.52 19.25 9.92
CA GLY A 21 -20.38 18.63 9.28
C GLY A 21 -19.76 17.72 10.32
N PHE A 22 -19.98 16.41 10.22
CA PHE A 22 -19.14 15.46 10.91
C PHE A 22 -17.72 15.71 10.42
N ALA A 23 -16.88 16.25 11.29
CA ALA A 23 -15.46 16.38 10.98
C ALA A 23 -14.93 14.97 10.74
N GLU A 24 -14.63 14.65 9.48
CA GLU A 24 -13.98 13.38 9.16
C GLU A 24 -12.68 13.29 9.95
N THR A 25 -12.52 12.18 10.66
CA THR A 25 -11.29 11.87 11.38
C THR A 25 -10.13 11.80 10.40
N PHE A 26 -9.12 12.63 10.62
CA PHE A 26 -7.88 12.63 9.84
C PHE A 26 -6.88 11.67 10.47
N ILE A 27 -6.76 10.47 9.92
CA ILE A 27 -5.79 9.45 10.37
C ILE A 27 -4.67 9.38 9.33
N PRO A 28 -3.54 10.08 9.55
CA PRO A 28 -2.49 10.23 8.54
C PRO A 28 -1.61 8.97 8.37
N ILE A 29 -1.15 8.76 7.14
CA ILE A 29 -0.02 7.89 6.81
C ILE A 29 1.28 8.52 7.32
N SER A 30 1.49 9.79 6.99
CA SER A 30 2.60 10.62 7.44
C SER A 30 2.13 12.06 7.63
N LYS A 31 3.00 12.96 8.09
CA LYS A 31 2.63 14.35 8.40
C LYS A 31 1.94 15.02 7.19
N GLY A 32 0.64 15.29 7.33
CA GLY A 32 -0.17 15.95 6.29
C GLY A 32 -0.67 15.04 5.16
N VAL A 33 -0.36 13.74 5.17
CA VAL A 33 -0.73 12.80 4.10
C VAL A 33 -1.84 11.86 4.57
N LYS A 34 -3.07 12.05 4.06
CA LYS A 34 -4.23 11.18 4.34
C LYS A 34 -4.17 9.89 3.53
N SER A 35 -3.89 10.02 2.23
CA SER A 35 -3.86 8.92 1.27
C SER A 35 -2.84 9.18 0.17
N VAL A 36 -2.43 8.13 -0.52
CA VAL A 36 -1.56 8.18 -1.69
C VAL A 36 -2.20 7.36 -2.81
N LYS A 37 -2.44 7.98 -3.96
CA LYS A 37 -2.92 7.29 -5.16
C LYS A 37 -1.70 6.83 -5.97
N ILE A 38 -1.70 5.56 -6.36
CA ILE A 38 -0.63 4.89 -7.09
C ILE A 38 -1.21 4.16 -8.29
N THR A 39 -0.50 4.17 -9.42
CA THR A 39 -0.78 3.39 -10.62
C THR A 39 0.43 2.54 -10.96
N LEU A 40 0.35 1.22 -10.77
CA LEU A 40 1.41 0.26 -11.09
C LEU A 40 0.82 -0.89 -11.89
N ASN A 41 1.53 -1.37 -12.92
CA ASN A 41 1.11 -2.51 -13.74
C ASN A 41 -0.35 -2.36 -14.25
N GLU A 42 -0.68 -1.17 -14.77
CA GLU A 42 -2.02 -0.79 -15.24
C GLU A 42 -3.12 -0.78 -14.15
N GLU A 43 -2.79 -1.13 -12.91
CA GLU A 43 -3.70 -1.11 -11.76
C GLU A 43 -3.57 0.22 -11.02
N THR A 44 -4.70 0.90 -10.78
CA THR A 44 -4.74 2.12 -9.97
C THR A 44 -5.40 1.85 -8.63
N PHE A 45 -4.69 2.15 -7.54
CA PHE A 45 -5.17 1.93 -6.18
C PHE A 45 -4.82 3.11 -5.26
N THR A 46 -5.44 3.13 -4.08
CA THR A 46 -5.22 4.16 -3.06
C THR A 46 -4.74 3.53 -1.77
N ILE A 47 -3.54 3.92 -1.35
CA ILE A 47 -2.99 3.59 -0.03
C ILE A 47 -3.60 4.58 0.96
N ILE A 48 -4.30 4.07 1.97
CA ILE A 48 -4.97 4.89 2.98
C ILE A 48 -5.09 4.08 4.28
N ARG A 49 -4.93 4.76 5.43
CA ARG A 49 -5.26 4.14 6.72
C ARG A 49 -6.77 4.11 6.90
N ASN A 50 -7.30 3.10 7.57
CA ASN A 50 -8.71 3.10 7.97
C ASN A 50 -8.97 4.37 8.82
N GLN A 51 -9.89 5.23 8.38
CA GLN A 51 -10.14 6.53 9.00
C GLN A 51 -11.02 6.42 10.26
N SER A 52 -11.37 5.22 10.72
CA SER A 52 -12.06 5.01 11.99
C SER A 52 -11.09 4.89 13.17
N LYS A 53 -11.44 5.51 14.32
CA LYS A 53 -10.70 5.33 15.58
C LYS A 53 -10.85 3.92 16.16
N ASP A 54 -11.90 3.21 15.77
CA ASP A 54 -12.19 1.85 16.22
C ASP A 54 -11.62 0.78 15.28
N ALA A 55 -10.87 1.19 14.26
CA ALA A 55 -10.25 0.28 13.30
C ALA A 55 -9.26 -0.66 14.00
N LYS A 56 -9.41 -1.96 13.73
CA LYS A 56 -8.52 -3.01 14.23
C LYS A 56 -7.71 -3.60 13.08
N ILE A 57 -6.54 -4.13 13.41
CA ILE A 57 -5.79 -4.99 12.49
C ILE A 57 -6.57 -6.29 12.24
N SER A 58 -6.30 -6.96 11.12
CA SER A 58 -6.92 -8.26 10.82
C SER A 58 -6.55 -9.30 11.87
N ALA A 59 -7.52 -10.16 12.23
CA ALA A 59 -7.32 -11.28 13.16
C ALA A 59 -6.20 -12.24 12.75
N LEU A 60 -5.83 -12.26 11.45
CA LEU A 60 -4.67 -13.00 10.94
C LEU A 60 -3.35 -12.61 11.60
N TYR A 61 -3.27 -11.39 12.16
CA TYR A 61 -2.07 -10.82 12.77
C TYR A 61 -2.15 -10.71 14.31
N GLU A 62 -3.15 -11.32 14.95
CA GLU A 62 -3.32 -11.28 16.41
C GLU A 62 -2.31 -12.15 17.17
N THR A 63 -1.82 -13.23 16.55
CA THR A 63 -0.94 -14.19 17.20
C THR A 63 0.52 -13.98 16.83
N THR A 64 1.43 -14.12 17.80
CA THR A 64 2.87 -13.88 17.61
C THR A 64 3.69 -15.12 17.22
N PHE A 65 3.05 -16.29 17.08
CA PHE A 65 3.79 -17.54 16.81
C PHE A 65 4.38 -17.64 15.39
N ARG A 66 4.00 -16.73 14.48
CA ARG A 66 4.42 -16.74 13.07
C ARG A 66 5.63 -15.85 12.88
N GLY A 67 6.66 -16.38 12.22
CA GLY A 67 7.86 -15.63 11.86
C GLY A 67 8.78 -15.33 13.05
N ILE A 68 9.95 -14.78 12.75
CA ILE A 68 10.96 -14.35 13.73
C ILE A 68 11.40 -12.94 13.32
N PRO A 69 11.45 -11.96 14.25
CA PRO A 69 11.99 -10.64 13.97
C PRO A 69 13.36 -10.73 13.29
N GLN A 70 13.54 -9.98 12.19
CA GLN A 70 14.78 -9.93 11.44
C GLN A 70 15.56 -8.66 11.75
N PRO A 71 16.90 -8.65 11.58
CA PRO A 71 17.70 -7.43 11.68
C PRO A 71 17.26 -6.37 10.65
N MET A 72 17.40 -5.10 11.00
CA MET A 72 17.18 -3.98 10.06
C MET A 72 18.20 -3.93 8.93
N VAL A 73 19.34 -4.59 9.08
CA VAL A 73 20.36 -4.73 8.03
C VAL A 73 20.57 -6.21 7.84
N LEU A 74 19.97 -6.76 6.78
CA LEU A 74 20.01 -8.19 6.51
C LEU A 74 21.37 -8.62 5.94
N ALA A 75 21.91 -7.85 4.99
CA ALA A 75 23.18 -8.11 4.35
C ALA A 75 23.79 -6.83 3.76
N SER A 76 25.10 -6.84 3.54
CA SER A 76 25.77 -5.76 2.80
C SER A 76 25.23 -5.66 1.37
N GLY A 77 24.95 -4.44 0.90
CA GLY A 77 24.39 -4.20 -0.43
C GLY A 77 22.88 -4.39 -0.54
N VAL A 78 22.20 -4.80 0.53
CA VAL A 78 20.73 -4.90 0.58
C VAL A 78 20.20 -3.73 1.39
N GLU A 79 19.58 -2.76 0.72
CA GLU A 79 18.85 -1.69 1.39
C GLU A 79 17.58 -2.26 2.03
N THR A 80 17.38 -1.97 3.32
CA THR A 80 16.12 -2.29 4.00
C THR A 80 15.26 -1.04 4.06
N VAL A 81 14.03 -1.14 3.55
CA VAL A 81 13.09 -0.02 3.43
C VAL A 81 11.97 -0.16 4.46
N GLY A 82 11.59 0.95 5.08
CA GLY A 82 10.37 1.06 5.87
C GLY A 82 9.15 1.33 5.01
N GLU A 83 7.98 1.44 5.64
CA GLU A 83 6.71 1.67 4.92
C GLU A 83 6.70 2.98 4.11
N LEU A 84 7.32 4.04 4.64
CA LEU A 84 7.34 5.34 3.97
C LEU A 84 8.28 5.34 2.77
N GLU A 85 9.50 4.80 2.94
CA GLU A 85 10.47 4.64 1.86
C GLU A 85 9.90 3.74 0.76
N PHE A 86 9.18 2.70 1.14
CA PHE A 86 8.54 1.78 0.21
C PHE A 86 7.42 2.46 -0.61
N ILE A 87 6.61 3.34 0.01
CA ILE A 87 5.63 4.17 -0.73
C ILE A 87 6.34 5.11 -1.71
N GLU A 88 7.51 5.66 -1.36
CA GLU A 88 8.29 6.46 -2.31
C GLU A 88 8.84 5.63 -3.48
N TYR A 89 9.28 4.40 -3.23
CA TYR A 89 9.65 3.46 -4.31
C TYR A 89 8.47 3.13 -5.22
N MET A 90 7.28 2.89 -4.67
CA MET A 90 6.07 2.73 -5.47
C MET A 90 5.77 3.93 -6.35
N LYS A 91 5.95 5.15 -5.83
CA LYS A 91 5.74 6.37 -6.63
C LYS A 91 6.72 6.47 -7.79
N LYS A 92 7.99 6.14 -7.55
CA LYS A 92 9.04 6.12 -8.58
C LYS A 92 8.73 5.07 -9.65
N ALA A 93 8.37 3.85 -9.23
CA ALA A 93 8.05 2.73 -10.11
C ALA A 93 6.90 3.02 -11.10
N GLN A 94 6.06 4.04 -10.85
CA GLN A 94 5.04 4.45 -11.83
C GLN A 94 5.64 5.02 -13.13
N ASN A 95 6.88 5.52 -13.08
CA ASN A 95 7.55 6.16 -14.21
C ASN A 95 8.96 5.62 -14.46
N ASP A 96 9.42 4.67 -13.64
CA ASP A 96 10.76 4.10 -13.70
C ASP A 96 10.63 2.59 -13.87
N GLU A 97 10.81 2.13 -15.11
CA GLU A 97 10.70 0.72 -15.51
C GLU A 97 11.81 -0.15 -14.91
N THR A 98 12.85 0.46 -14.31
CA THR A 98 13.92 -0.26 -13.61
C THR A 98 13.52 -0.68 -12.18
N ILE A 99 12.35 -0.22 -11.70
CA ILE A 99 11.86 -0.52 -10.36
C ILE A 99 10.62 -1.40 -10.46
N ILE A 100 10.70 -2.58 -9.86
CA ILE A 100 9.56 -3.50 -9.73
C ILE A 100 9.25 -3.77 -8.26
N ILE A 101 7.99 -4.05 -7.97
CA ILE A 101 7.53 -4.43 -6.64
C ILE A 101 7.22 -5.91 -6.64
N VAL A 102 8.00 -6.69 -5.88
CA VAL A 102 7.92 -8.16 -5.87
C VAL A 102 7.46 -8.65 -4.51
N ASP A 103 6.46 -9.53 -4.52
CA ASP A 103 6.10 -10.36 -3.39
C ASP A 103 6.74 -11.74 -3.57
N SER A 104 7.74 -12.04 -2.73
CA SER A 104 8.53 -13.27 -2.84
C SER A 104 7.90 -14.48 -2.15
N ARG A 105 6.70 -14.36 -1.58
CA ARG A 105 6.01 -15.48 -0.94
C ARG A 105 5.49 -16.47 -1.99
N THR A 106 5.11 -17.67 -1.53
CA THR A 106 4.48 -18.65 -2.43
C THR A 106 3.13 -18.15 -2.95
N PRO A 107 2.66 -18.63 -4.12
CA PRO A 107 1.44 -18.11 -4.76
C PRO A 107 0.20 -18.14 -3.87
N GLY A 108 0.06 -19.20 -3.05
CA GLY A 108 -1.05 -19.29 -2.11
C GLY A 108 -1.09 -18.19 -1.04
N TRP A 109 0.04 -17.60 -0.67
CA TRP A 109 0.07 -16.45 0.24
C TRP A 109 -0.20 -15.14 -0.48
N TYR A 110 0.34 -14.99 -1.68
CA TYR A 110 0.14 -13.84 -2.55
C TYR A 110 -1.35 -13.62 -2.85
N GLU A 111 -2.07 -14.68 -3.25
CA GLU A 111 -3.51 -14.62 -3.55
C GLU A 111 -4.38 -14.26 -2.33
N ARG A 112 -3.93 -14.57 -1.12
CA ARG A 112 -4.74 -14.33 0.10
C ARG A 112 -4.74 -12.88 0.53
N LEU A 113 -3.57 -12.24 0.54
CA LEU A 113 -3.40 -10.84 0.90
C LEU A 113 -2.01 -10.41 0.46
N ARG A 114 -1.95 -9.39 -0.40
CA ARG A 114 -0.72 -8.82 -0.93
C ARG A 114 -0.78 -7.31 -0.92
N ILE A 115 0.37 -6.71 -1.21
CA ILE A 115 0.46 -5.30 -1.54
C ILE A 115 -0.08 -5.12 -2.98
N PRO A 116 -1.04 -4.21 -3.22
CA PRO A 116 -1.53 -3.93 -4.57
C PRO A 116 -0.42 -3.50 -5.53
N GLY A 117 -0.54 -3.86 -6.80
CA GLY A 117 0.49 -3.61 -7.81
C GLY A 117 1.76 -4.48 -7.71
N ALA A 118 1.99 -5.22 -6.62
CA ALA A 118 3.12 -6.17 -6.56
C ALA A 118 2.89 -7.36 -7.48
N ILE A 119 3.93 -7.85 -8.16
CA ILE A 119 3.93 -9.14 -8.88
C ILE A 119 4.43 -10.26 -7.97
N ASN A 120 4.05 -11.50 -8.25
CA ASN A 120 4.52 -12.65 -7.47
C ASN A 120 5.69 -13.32 -8.16
N ILE A 121 6.86 -13.34 -7.50
CA ILE A 121 8.04 -14.12 -7.92
C ILE A 121 8.51 -14.90 -6.70
N PRO A 122 8.00 -16.13 -6.48
CA PRO A 122 8.29 -16.91 -5.30
C PRO A 122 9.79 -17.15 -5.06
N PHE A 123 10.22 -17.08 -3.79
CA PHE A 123 11.59 -17.40 -3.40
C PHE A 123 12.00 -18.84 -3.75
N THR A 124 11.01 -19.72 -3.94
CA THR A 124 11.21 -21.12 -4.36
C THR A 124 11.73 -21.25 -5.79
N ASP A 125 11.68 -20.18 -6.58
CA ASP A 125 12.21 -20.16 -7.94
C ASP A 125 13.72 -19.86 -7.94
N PHE A 126 14.32 -19.64 -6.76
CA PHE A 126 15.73 -19.30 -6.56
C PHE A 126 16.49 -20.38 -5.75
N ASN A 127 16.13 -21.66 -5.88
CA ASN A 127 16.71 -22.75 -5.07
C ASN A 127 18.19 -23.03 -5.38
N ASN A 128 18.58 -22.88 -6.65
CA ASN A 128 19.95 -23.05 -7.12
C ASN A 128 20.29 -21.94 -8.12
N LYS A 129 21.53 -21.93 -8.62
CA LYS A 129 22.02 -20.86 -9.49
C LYS A 129 21.30 -20.86 -10.84
N GLU A 130 21.09 -22.03 -11.41
CA GLU A 130 20.43 -22.22 -12.70
C GLU A 130 18.97 -21.77 -12.62
N ASP A 131 18.22 -22.23 -11.61
CA ASP A 131 16.83 -21.81 -11.37
C ASP A 131 16.75 -20.29 -11.16
N ALA A 132 17.67 -19.72 -10.36
CA ALA A 132 17.71 -18.28 -10.11
C ALA A 132 17.96 -17.48 -11.40
N ILE A 133 18.85 -17.96 -12.26
CA ILE A 133 19.11 -17.34 -13.56
C ILE A 133 17.85 -17.34 -14.41
N GLU A 134 17.20 -18.49 -14.56
CA GLU A 134 15.95 -18.63 -15.31
C GLU A 134 14.88 -17.68 -14.77
N ALA A 135 14.68 -17.65 -13.44
CA ALA A 135 13.73 -16.74 -12.80
C ALA A 135 14.05 -15.25 -13.07
N MET A 136 15.33 -14.87 -13.08
CA MET A 136 15.75 -13.50 -13.36
C MET A 136 15.56 -13.12 -14.84
N GLU A 137 15.87 -14.04 -15.77
CA GLU A 137 15.65 -13.81 -17.21
C GLU A 137 14.16 -13.67 -17.52
N ASP A 138 13.34 -14.60 -17.02
CA ASP A 138 11.91 -14.67 -17.32
C ASP A 138 11.09 -13.54 -16.68
N ASN A 139 11.46 -13.10 -15.47
CA ASN A 139 10.61 -12.20 -14.67
C ASN A 139 11.22 -10.83 -14.42
N LEU A 140 12.55 -10.69 -14.49
CA LEU A 140 13.27 -9.47 -14.10
C LEU A 140 13.97 -8.79 -15.28
N ASN A 141 13.82 -9.34 -16.49
CA ASN A 141 14.46 -8.82 -17.70
C ASN A 141 15.98 -8.68 -17.54
N VAL A 142 16.59 -9.63 -16.83
CA VAL A 142 18.05 -9.74 -16.68
C VAL A 142 18.59 -10.51 -17.89
N GLU A 143 19.73 -10.08 -18.44
CA GLU A 143 20.38 -10.75 -19.57
C GLU A 143 21.73 -11.31 -19.15
N ILE A 144 21.99 -12.59 -19.44
CA ILE A 144 23.33 -13.15 -19.28
C ILE A 144 24.20 -12.78 -20.47
N LYS A 145 25.34 -12.14 -20.19
CA LYS A 145 26.35 -11.82 -21.19
C LYS A 145 27.21 -13.04 -21.52
N ASP A 146 27.86 -13.03 -22.69
CA ASP A 146 28.75 -14.11 -23.17
C ASP A 146 29.88 -14.50 -22.19
N ASN A 147 30.23 -13.63 -21.25
CA ASN A 147 31.23 -13.86 -20.20
C ASN A 147 30.63 -14.46 -18.91
N ASN A 148 29.38 -14.94 -18.95
CA ASN A 148 28.60 -15.43 -17.81
C ASN A 148 28.37 -14.39 -16.70
N SER A 149 28.49 -13.08 -17.00
CA SER A 149 28.02 -12.03 -16.09
C SER A 149 26.55 -11.74 -16.33
N LEU A 150 25.85 -11.33 -15.26
CA LEU A 150 24.59 -10.60 -15.36
C LEU A 150 24.85 -9.18 -15.88
#